data_AF-A0A966UX77-F1
#
_entry.id   AF-A0A966UX77-F1
#
_cell.length_a   1.000
_cell.length_b   1.000
_cell.length_c   1.000
_cell.angle_alpha   90.00
_cell.angle_beta   90.00
_cell.angle_gamma   90.00
#
_symmetry.space_group_name_H-M   'P 1'
#
loop_
_entity.id
_entity.type
_entity.pdbx_description
1 polymer ?
#
loop_
_entity_poly.entity_id
_entity_poly.type
_entity_poly.pdbx_seq_one_letter_code
_entity_poly.pdbx_strand_id
1 'polypeptide(L)'
;MRLQALWLGWLLAMLFHVNLGLMPLFHGISPQIESQVAPSQLPLVFGAMLAYFLLPLAALVVIAYASSEDPDQPPRWVRPWQRFHLALSVVYTFTNVGHLMADILVPDSRPDQVALMVVMVVLGLLINREAWLWRGQRRYG
;
A
#
# COMPACT_ATOMS: atom_id res chain seq x y z
N MET A 1 -7.93 13.12 8.70
CA MET A 1 -7.31 13.86 7.57
C MET A 1 -5.94 13.31 7.16
N ARG A 2 -4.87 13.38 7.97
CA ARG A 2 -3.51 12.96 7.55
C ARG A 2 -3.42 11.52 7.07
N LEU A 3 -3.89 10.54 7.85
CA LEU A 3 -3.90 9.13 7.45
C LEU A 3 -4.69 8.88 6.16
N GLN A 4 -5.82 9.57 5.97
CA GLN A 4 -6.62 9.42 4.74
C GLN A 4 -5.85 9.94 3.52
N ALA A 5 -5.24 11.13 3.64
CA ALA A 5 -4.44 11.72 2.57
C ALA A 5 -3.23 10.85 2.21
N LEU A 6 -2.56 10.26 3.21
CA LEU A 6 -1.42 9.37 3.00
C LEU A 6 -1.84 8.08 2.29
N TRP A 7 -2.94 7.43 2.70
CA TRP A 7 -3.46 6.25 2.01
C TRP A 7 -3.90 6.55 0.59
N LEU A 8 -4.57 7.69 0.37
CA LEU A 8 -4.97 8.12 -0.96
C LEU A 8 -3.74 8.37 -1.85
N GLY A 9 -2.74 9.09 -1.34
CA GLY A 9 -1.48 9.31 -2.04
C GLY A 9 -0.75 8.00 -2.37
N TRP A 10 -0.72 7.05 -1.42
CA TRP A 10 -0.11 5.75 -1.62
C TRP A 10 -0.86 4.93 -2.69
N LEU A 11 -2.20 4.92 -2.65
CA LEU A 11 -3.04 4.25 -3.66
C LEU A 11 -2.84 4.84 -5.06
N LEU A 12 -2.77 6.17 -5.17
CA LEU A 12 -2.49 6.84 -6.44
C LEU A 12 -1.09 6.49 -6.96
N ALA A 13 -0.06 6.54 -6.10
CA ALA A 13 1.30 6.16 -6.47
C ALA A 13 1.36 4.70 -6.95
N MET A 14 0.66 3.78 -6.27
CA MET A 14 0.59 2.38 -6.66
C MET A 14 -0.13 2.18 -8.00
N LEU A 15 -1.25 2.89 -8.24
CA LEU A 15 -1.92 2.86 -9.54
C LEU A 15 -1.01 3.34 -10.67
N PHE A 16 -0.26 4.43 -10.45
CA PHE A 16 0.75 4.89 -11.41
C PHE A 16 1.88 3.87 -11.58
N HIS A 17 2.33 3.22 -10.51
CA HIS A 17 3.42 2.21 -10.56
C HIS A 17 3.04 1.06 -11.45
N VAL A 18 1.86 0.49 -11.22
CA VAL A 18 1.31 -0.60 -12.04
C VAL A 18 1.15 -0.15 -13.49
N ASN A 19 0.50 1.00 -13.73
CA ASN A 19 0.27 1.48 -15.10
C ASN A 19 1.57 1.74 -15.86
N LEU A 20 2.55 2.37 -15.22
CA LEU A 20 3.86 2.65 -15.79
C LEU A 20 4.65 1.36 -16.05
N GLY A 21 4.50 0.35 -15.19
CA GLY A 21 5.07 -0.98 -15.37
C GLY A 21 4.45 -1.73 -16.55
N LEU A 22 3.17 -1.49 -16.84
CA LEU A 22 2.46 -2.08 -17.98
C LEU A 22 2.69 -1.35 -19.32
N MET A 23 3.18 -0.09 -19.32
CA MET A 23 3.39 0.69 -20.55
C MET A 23 4.17 -0.03 -21.68
N PRO A 24 5.24 -0.79 -21.40
CA PRO A 24 5.96 -1.52 -22.45
C PRO A 24 5.06 -2.47 -23.25
N LEU A 25 4.11 -3.13 -22.59
CA LEU A 25 3.16 -4.06 -23.23
C LEU A 25 2.31 -3.34 -24.29
N PHE A 26 1.89 -2.10 -24.01
CA PHE A 26 1.10 -1.29 -24.94
C PHE A 26 1.91 -0.78 -26.14
N HIS A 27 3.24 -0.88 -26.09
CA HIS A 27 4.15 -0.49 -27.18
C HIS A 27 4.73 -1.71 -27.92
N GLY A 28 4.15 -2.90 -27.73
CA GLY A 28 4.63 -4.13 -28.35
C GLY A 28 5.96 -4.65 -27.78
N ILE A 29 6.44 -4.05 -26.70
CA ILE A 29 7.62 -4.49 -25.95
C ILE A 29 7.10 -5.49 -24.91
N SER A 30 6.95 -6.75 -25.33
CA SER A 30 6.72 -7.82 -24.36
C SER A 30 7.96 -7.95 -23.49
N PRO A 31 7.84 -7.99 -22.15
CA PRO A 31 8.94 -8.48 -21.32
C PRO A 31 9.37 -9.83 -21.90
N GLN A 32 10.64 -10.00 -22.24
CA GLN A 32 11.18 -11.33 -22.57
C GLN A 32 11.24 -12.25 -21.33
N ILE A 33 10.66 -11.82 -20.21
CA ILE A 33 10.40 -12.65 -19.04
C ILE A 33 9.18 -13.49 -19.38
N GLU A 34 9.39 -14.66 -20.00
CA GLU A 34 8.39 -15.71 -19.93
C GLU A 34 7.93 -15.82 -18.48
N SER A 35 6.61 -15.74 -18.26
CA SER A 35 6.02 -15.88 -16.94
C SER A 35 6.61 -17.12 -16.26
N GLN A 36 7.47 -16.93 -15.26
CA GLN A 36 8.00 -18.00 -14.42
C GLN A 36 6.88 -18.66 -13.58
N VAL A 37 5.67 -18.09 -13.63
CA VAL A 37 4.46 -18.58 -12.99
C VAL A 37 3.70 -19.47 -13.96
N ALA A 38 3.44 -20.72 -13.56
CA ALA A 38 2.65 -21.64 -14.35
C ALA A 38 1.23 -21.07 -14.59
N PRO A 39 0.62 -21.25 -15.79
CA PRO A 39 -0.72 -20.72 -16.08
C PRO A 39 -1.80 -21.11 -15.06
N SER A 40 -1.66 -22.28 -14.43
CA SER A 40 -2.57 -22.76 -13.37
C SER A 40 -2.53 -21.93 -12.09
N GLN A 41 -1.47 -21.15 -11.86
CA GLN A 41 -1.31 -20.28 -10.70
C GLN A 41 -1.80 -18.84 -10.95
N LEU A 42 -2.08 -18.46 -12.21
CA LEU A 42 -2.52 -17.11 -12.55
C LEU A 42 -3.78 -16.66 -11.79
N PRO A 43 -4.82 -17.49 -11.59
CA PRO A 43 -5.99 -17.08 -10.82
C PRO A 43 -5.64 -16.68 -9.38
N LEU A 44 -4.69 -17.40 -8.75
CA LEU A 44 -4.23 -17.10 -7.40
C LEU A 44 -3.47 -15.78 -7.37
N VAL A 45 -2.59 -15.54 -8.35
CA VAL A 45 -1.83 -14.28 -8.46
C VAL A 45 -2.77 -13.10 -8.65
N PHE A 46 -3.74 -13.19 -9.56
CA PHE A 46 -4.73 -12.12 -9.77
C PHE A 46 -5.59 -11.87 -8.53
N GLY A 47 -6.00 -12.93 -7.82
CA GLY A 47 -6.70 -12.81 -6.55
C GLY A 47 -5.85 -12.12 -5.47
N ALA A 48 -4.56 -12.45 -5.39
CA ALA A 48 -3.63 -11.82 -4.45
C ALA A 48 -3.42 -10.33 -4.77
N MET A 49 -3.27 -9.97 -6.05
CA MET A 49 -3.18 -8.58 -6.49
C MET A 49 -4.44 -7.79 -6.13
N LEU A 50 -5.62 -8.37 -6.37
CA LEU A 50 -6.90 -7.75 -6.00
C LEU A 50 -7.00 -7.53 -4.50
N ALA A 51 -6.66 -8.54 -3.69
CA ALA A 51 -6.66 -8.41 -2.23
C ALA A 51 -5.66 -7.34 -1.76
N TYR A 52 -4.46 -7.32 -2.34
CA TYR A 52 -3.42 -6.33 -2.05
C TYR A 52 -3.88 -4.90 -2.36
N PHE A 53 -4.72 -4.70 -3.38
CA PHE A 53 -5.34 -3.42 -3.69
C PHE A 53 -6.49 -3.07 -2.72
N LEU A 54 -7.40 -4.02 -2.47
CA LEU A 54 -8.63 -3.77 -1.72
C LEU A 54 -8.39 -3.49 -0.23
N LEU A 55 -7.35 -4.08 0.38
CA LEU A 55 -7.06 -3.87 1.80
C LEU A 55 -6.74 -2.40 2.16
N PRO A 56 -5.82 -1.70 1.45
CA PRO A 56 -5.58 -0.26 1.58
C PRO A 56 -6.83 0.60 1.35
N LEU A 57 -7.62 0.25 0.33
CA LEU A 57 -8.86 0.97 0.03
C LEU A 57 -9.88 0.82 1.17
N ALA A 58 -10.06 -0.40 1.67
CA ALA A 58 -10.91 -0.66 2.83
C ALA A 58 -10.39 0.08 4.07
N ALA A 59 -9.07 0.09 4.30
CA ALA A 59 -8.47 0.84 5.39
C ALA A 59 -8.76 2.34 5.29
N LEU A 60 -8.65 2.93 4.10
CA LEU A 60 -9.00 4.32 3.85
C LEU A 60 -10.48 4.60 4.19
N VAL A 61 -11.39 3.75 3.72
CA VAL A 61 -12.84 3.88 3.99
C VAL A 61 -13.12 3.77 5.49
N VAL A 62 -12.58 2.77 6.19
CA VAL A 62 -12.82 2.59 7.62
C VAL A 62 -12.24 3.75 8.44
N ILE A 63 -11.08 4.29 8.05
CA ILE A 63 -10.53 5.51 8.67
C ILE A 63 -11.45 6.71 8.43
N ALA A 64 -12.06 6.82 7.25
CA ALA A 64 -13.02 7.88 6.95
C ALA A 64 -14.25 7.79 7.87
N TYR A 65 -14.84 6.60 8.02
CA TYR A 65 -15.93 6.37 8.97
C TYR A 65 -15.53 6.69 10.42
N ALA A 66 -14.38 6.19 10.89
CA ALA A 66 -13.88 6.45 12.23
C ALA A 66 -13.61 7.94 12.50
N SER A 67 -13.38 8.74 11.45
CA SER A 67 -13.11 10.18 11.57
C SER A 67 -14.39 11.03 11.53
N SER A 68 -15.51 10.47 11.07
CA SER A 68 -16.81 11.14 10.99
C SER A 68 -17.63 10.99 12.27
N GLU A 69 -17.20 10.13 13.19
CA GLU A 69 -17.85 9.88 14.47
C GLU A 69 -17.40 10.85 15.57
N ASP A 70 -18.23 11.01 16.60
CA ASP A 70 -18.01 11.95 17.70
C ASP A 70 -16.63 11.72 18.38
N PRO A 71 -15.75 12.73 18.39
CA PRO A 71 -14.44 12.65 19.03
C PRO A 71 -14.52 12.37 20.54
N ASP A 72 -15.60 12.74 21.22
CA ASP A 72 -15.72 12.56 22.67
C ASP A 72 -16.27 11.19 23.04
N GLN A 73 -16.93 10.50 22.09
CA GLN A 73 -17.51 9.16 22.28
C GLN A 73 -17.18 8.22 21.11
N PRO A 74 -15.89 7.88 20.92
CA PRO A 74 -15.48 6.98 19.85
C PRO A 74 -16.08 5.59 20.08
N PRO A 75 -16.59 4.93 19.04
CA PRO A 75 -17.10 3.57 19.18
C PRO A 75 -16.04 2.57 19.64
N ARG A 76 -16.52 1.53 20.32
CA ARG A 76 -15.67 0.48 20.90
C ARG A 76 -14.79 -0.24 19.87
N TRP A 77 -15.24 -0.31 18.61
CA TRP A 77 -14.52 -0.98 17.52
C TRP A 77 -13.28 -0.22 17.03
N VAL A 78 -13.18 1.10 17.29
CA VAL A 78 -12.05 1.92 16.83
C VAL A 78 -10.74 1.46 17.47
N ARG A 79 -10.76 1.02 18.73
CA ARG A 79 -9.54 0.59 19.45
C ARG A 79 -8.87 -0.67 18.87
N PRO A 80 -9.57 -1.80 18.66
CA PRO A 80 -8.97 -2.95 17.99
C PRO A 80 -8.59 -2.61 16.54
N TRP A 81 -9.38 -1.79 15.85
CA TRP A 81 -9.08 -1.34 14.49
C TRP A 81 -7.76 -0.58 14.39
N GLN A 82 -7.46 0.37 15.28
CA GLN A 82 -6.18 1.09 15.29
C GLN A 82 -4.95 0.16 15.36
N ARG A 83 -5.05 -0.93 16.14
CA ARG A 83 -3.96 -1.91 16.28
C ARG A 83 -3.79 -2.73 15.02
N PHE A 84 -4.91 -3.20 14.46
CA PHE A 84 -4.92 -3.93 13.20
C PHE A 84 -4.40 -3.05 12.06
N HIS A 85 -4.86 -1.80 11.97
CA HIS A 85 -4.45 -0.83 10.96
C HIS A 85 -2.94 -0.58 10.98
N LEU A 86 -2.36 -0.37 12.18
CA LEU A 86 -0.92 -0.24 12.33
C LEU A 86 -0.17 -1.51 11.91
N ALA A 87 -0.66 -2.70 12.26
CA ALA A 87 -0.04 -3.95 11.83
C ALA A 87 -0.09 -4.10 10.30
N LEU A 88 -1.24 -3.77 9.70
CA LEU A 88 -1.43 -3.77 8.25
C LEU A 88 -0.45 -2.80 7.58
N SER A 89 -0.32 -1.56 8.04
CA SER A 89 0.58 -0.58 7.42
C SER A 89 2.05 -1.00 7.50
N VAL A 90 2.44 -1.65 8.61
CA VAL A 90 3.79 -2.21 8.78
C VAL A 90 4.04 -3.33 7.76
N VAL A 91 3.09 -4.26 7.58
CA VAL A 91 3.19 -5.32 6.55
C VAL A 91 3.33 -4.73 5.14
N TYR A 92 2.54 -3.70 4.81
CA TYR A 92 2.65 -3.00 3.53
C TYR A 92 4.01 -2.33 3.34
N THR A 93 4.56 -1.76 4.42
CA THR A 93 5.90 -1.16 4.36
C THR A 93 6.97 -2.20 4.10
N PHE A 94 6.92 -3.35 4.77
CA PHE A 94 7.89 -4.43 4.53
C PHE A 94 7.78 -5.01 3.11
N THR A 95 6.56 -5.22 2.61
CA THR A 95 6.38 -5.71 1.23
C THR A 95 6.88 -4.68 0.21
N ASN A 96 6.64 -3.39 0.42
CA ASN A 96 7.17 -2.31 -0.42
C ASN A 96 8.69 -2.21 -0.37
N VAL A 97 9.31 -2.36 0.80
CA VAL A 97 10.78 -2.37 0.91
C VAL A 97 11.35 -3.58 0.17
N GLY A 98 10.75 -4.77 0.33
CA GLY A 98 11.14 -5.95 -0.42
C GLY A 98 11.04 -5.74 -1.94
N HIS A 99 9.96 -5.11 -2.41
CA HIS A 99 9.78 -4.76 -3.82
C HIS A 99 10.84 -3.76 -4.31
N LEU A 100 11.10 -2.70 -3.55
CA LEU A 100 12.14 -1.73 -3.87
C LEU A 100 13.54 -2.38 -3.97
N MET A 101 13.85 -3.30 -3.06
CA MET A 101 15.10 -4.05 -3.13
C MET A 101 15.17 -4.93 -4.38
N ALA A 102 14.06 -5.60 -4.74
CA ALA A 102 14.01 -6.36 -5.99
C ALA A 102 14.25 -5.45 -7.20
N ASP A 103 13.58 -4.30 -7.27
CA ASP A 103 13.74 -3.34 -8.37
C ASP A 103 15.18 -2.84 -8.48
N ILE A 104 15.86 -2.53 -7.37
CA ILE A 104 17.25 -2.04 -7.39
C ILE A 104 18.25 -3.14 -7.78
N LEU A 105 17.98 -4.40 -7.42
CA LEU A 105 18.89 -5.52 -7.64
C LEU A 105 18.75 -6.16 -9.02
N VAL A 106 17.62 -5.96 -9.71
CA VAL A 106 17.38 -6.50 -11.05
C VAL A 106 18.20 -5.69 -12.08
N PRO A 107 19.06 -6.35 -12.88
CA PRO A 107 19.72 -5.69 -14.01
C PRO A 107 18.71 -5.06 -14.96
N ASP A 108 19.04 -3.89 -15.53
CA ASP A 108 18.15 -3.13 -16.42
C ASP A 108 16.85 -2.63 -15.76
N SER A 109 16.86 -2.47 -14.44
CA SER A 109 15.76 -1.84 -13.71
C SER A 109 15.42 -0.47 -14.29
N ARG A 110 14.14 -0.20 -14.49
CA ARG A 110 13.71 1.11 -14.98
C ARG A 110 13.75 2.14 -13.85
N PRO A 111 14.46 3.28 -14.02
CA PRO A 111 14.66 4.25 -12.93
C PRO A 111 13.38 4.96 -12.51
N ASP A 112 12.41 5.11 -13.41
CA ASP A 112 11.09 5.67 -13.14
C ASP A 112 10.24 4.78 -12.23
N GLN A 113 10.32 3.45 -12.40
CA GLN A 113 9.70 2.46 -11.50
C GLN A 113 10.35 2.50 -10.11
N VAL A 114 11.69 2.48 -10.05
CA VAL A 114 12.43 2.56 -8.77
C VAL A 114 12.08 3.84 -8.02
N ALA A 115 12.04 4.99 -8.70
CA ALA A 115 11.71 6.27 -8.08
C ALA A 115 10.31 6.28 -7.47
N LEU A 116 9.31 5.73 -8.18
CA LEU A 116 7.95 5.64 -7.69
C LEU A 116 7.82 4.67 -6.51
N MET A 117 8.58 3.57 -6.54
CA MET A 117 8.65 2.62 -5.44
C MET A 117 9.27 3.24 -4.18
N VAL A 118 10.31 4.08 -4.31
CA VAL A 118 10.85 4.88 -3.19
C VAL A 118 9.78 5.79 -2.59
N VAL A 119 9.00 6.49 -3.42
CA VAL A 119 7.88 7.33 -2.95
C VAL A 119 6.87 6.50 -2.15
N MET A 120 6.49 5.33 -2.65
CA MET A 120 5.58 4.42 -1.95
C MET A 120 6.12 3.92 -0.60
N VAL A 121 7.43 3.64 -0.50
CA VAL A 121 8.09 3.29 0.78
C VAL A 121 8.02 4.45 1.76
N VAL A 122 8.35 5.67 1.32
CA VAL A 122 8.28 6.87 2.17
C VAL A 122 6.86 7.11 2.67
N LEU A 123 5.85 7.01 1.79
CA LEU A 123 4.45 7.12 2.18
C LEU A 123 4.05 6.03 3.18
N GLY A 124 4.51 4.78 2.99
CA GLY A 124 4.29 3.68 3.94
C GLY A 124 4.86 3.98 5.34
N LEU A 125 6.09 4.50 5.41
CA LEU A 125 6.70 4.92 6.67
C LEU A 125 5.94 6.05 7.36
N LEU A 126 5.46 7.03 6.59
CA LEU A 126 4.62 8.11 7.11
C LEU A 126 3.27 7.59 7.62
N ILE A 127 2.65 6.63 6.93
CA ILE A 127 1.43 5.96 7.39
C ILE A 127 1.69 5.26 8.72
N ASN A 128 2.79 4.51 8.86
CA ASN A 128 3.15 3.85 10.12
C ASN A 128 3.30 4.85 11.27
N ARG A 129 3.99 5.97 11.01
CA ARG A 129 4.18 7.03 12.00
C ARG A 129 2.85 7.61 12.44
N GLU A 130 1.98 7.99 11.51
CA GLU A 130 0.68 8.57 11.84
C GLU A 130 -0.27 7.54 12.49
N ALA A 131 -0.21 6.26 12.10
CA ALA A 131 -0.96 5.18 12.74
C ALA A 131 -0.49 4.94 14.19
N TRP A 132 0.81 5.02 14.46
CA TRP A 132 1.36 4.96 15.81
C TRP A 132 0.89 6.13 16.68
N LEU A 133 0.94 7.35 16.14
CA LEU A 133 0.47 8.55 16.84
C LEU A 133 -1.04 8.50 17.11
N TRP A 134 -1.83 8.02 16.14
CA TRP A 134 -3.27 7.84 16.29
C TRP A 134 -3.63 6.88 17.42
N ARG A 135 -2.84 5.81 17.60
CA ARG A 135 -2.97 4.90 18.75
C ARG A 135 -2.57 5.56 20.08
N GLY A 136 -1.60 6.48 20.06
CA GLY A 136 -1.03 7.13 21.26
C GLY A 136 -1.81 8.33 21.79
N GLN A 137 -2.54 9.05 20.94
CA GLN A 137 -3.21 10.33 21.25
C GLN A 137 -4.25 10.30 22.38
N ARG A 138 -4.66 9.12 22.88
CA ARG A 138 -5.61 9.01 24.01
C ARG A 138 -5.07 8.26 25.23
N ARG A 139 -3.74 8.09 25.36
CA ARG A 139 -3.12 7.54 26.59
C ARG A 139 -2.85 8.59 27.69
N TYR A 140 -3.05 9.87 27.39
CA TYR A 140 -2.77 11.00 28.29
C TYR A 140 -3.92 12.03 28.36
N GLY A 141 -5.15 11.60 28.03
CA GLY A 141 -6.37 12.41 28.19
C GLY A 141 -7.27 11.81 29.26
#